data_AF-A0A4Q3T6W6-F1
#
_entry.id   AF-A0A4Q3T6W6-F1
#
_cell.length_a   1.000
_cell.length_b   1.000
_cell.length_c   1.000
_cell.angle_alpha   90.00
_cell.angle_beta   90.00
_cell.angle_gamma   90.00
#
_symmetry.space_group_name_H-M   'P 1'
#
loop_
_entity.id
_entity.type
_entity.pdbx_description
1 polymer ?
#
loop_
_entity_poly.entity_id
_entity_poly.type
_entity_poly.pdbx_seq_one_letter_code
_entity_poly.pdbx_strand_id
1 'polypeptide(L)'
;SANLLDFDLPYSVAEIDAACKETCEKMGLSDCYVRPVAYRGPEQVSVSTINNKTHVAIAVWEWPSYFDPETKAKGIRLEWAKWRRPDPMTAPSAAKAAGLYMICTMSKTAAEKRGYSDAMMLDWRGYVAEATGANVFFVQDGVLHTPPVDAILDGITRQTVIEMAKAKGIEVVVRHIRPEELATFSECFLTGTAAEVTPVSEIGEYRFTPAALSLGLMEDYGRLVRGQL
;
A
#
# COMPACT_ATOMS: atom_id res chain seq x y z
N SER A 1 10.87 -9.69 -0.29
CA SER A 1 11.28 -9.18 1.04
C SER A 1 12.34 -10.04 1.69
N ALA A 2 12.06 -11.29 2.06
CA ALA A 2 13.00 -12.15 2.81
C ALA A 2 14.40 -12.23 2.18
N ASN A 3 14.47 -12.59 0.89
CA ASN A 3 15.74 -12.64 0.15
C ASN A 3 16.49 -11.30 0.10
N LEU A 4 15.79 -10.16 0.07
CA LEU A 4 16.41 -8.82 0.02
C LEU A 4 16.95 -8.39 1.41
N LEU A 5 16.46 -9.02 2.48
CA LEU A 5 16.78 -8.72 3.87
C LEU A 5 17.68 -9.81 4.50
N ASP A 6 18.29 -10.66 3.68
CA ASP A 6 19.08 -11.83 4.11
C ASP A 6 18.34 -12.66 5.17
N PHE A 7 17.05 -12.89 4.91
CA PHE A 7 16.12 -13.54 5.82
C PHE A 7 15.81 -14.96 5.34
N ASP A 8 16.60 -15.93 5.80
CA ASP A 8 16.35 -17.33 5.46
C ASP A 8 15.07 -17.82 6.16
N LEU A 9 14.05 -18.13 5.37
CA LEU A 9 12.79 -18.67 5.87
C LEU A 9 12.88 -20.19 6.01
N PRO A 10 12.43 -20.77 7.13
CA PRO A 10 12.44 -22.22 7.33
C PRO A 10 11.31 -22.95 6.59
N TYR A 11 10.47 -22.23 5.83
CA TYR A 11 9.31 -22.75 5.11
C TYR A 11 9.31 -22.23 3.68
N SER A 12 8.83 -23.07 2.76
CA SER A 12 8.56 -22.70 1.38
C SER A 12 7.35 -21.77 1.27
N VAL A 13 7.22 -21.10 0.12
CA VAL A 13 6.06 -20.25 -0.19
C VAL A 13 4.75 -21.06 -0.12
N ALA A 14 4.75 -22.29 -0.63
CA ALA A 14 3.58 -23.16 -0.63
C ALA A 14 3.15 -23.57 0.79
N GLU A 15 4.11 -23.85 1.69
CA GLU A 15 3.82 -24.16 3.09
C GLU A 15 3.24 -22.96 3.83
N ILE A 16 3.78 -21.76 3.62
CA ILE A 16 3.26 -20.52 4.24
C ILE A 16 1.85 -20.21 3.72
N ASP A 17 1.60 -20.36 2.41
CA ASP A 17 0.28 -20.16 1.82
C ASP A 17 -0.76 -21.16 2.36
N ALA A 18 -0.39 -22.44 2.45
CA ALA A 18 -1.24 -23.47 3.06
C ALA A 18 -1.54 -23.16 4.54
N ALA A 19 -0.53 -22.75 5.31
CA ALA A 19 -0.70 -22.39 6.71
C ALA A 19 -1.59 -21.14 6.89
N CYS A 20 -1.54 -20.17 5.96
CA CYS A 20 -2.46 -19.03 5.95
C CYS A 20 -3.91 -19.49 5.79
N LYS A 21 -4.19 -20.34 4.79
CA LYS A 21 -5.53 -20.89 4.53
C LYS A 21 -6.05 -21.71 5.71
N GLU A 22 -5.22 -22.61 6.23
CA GLU A 22 -5.55 -23.44 7.41
C GLU A 22 -5.87 -22.57 8.64
N THR A 23 -5.15 -21.46 8.82
CA THR A 23 -5.40 -20.53 9.92
C THR A 23 -6.76 -19.84 9.77
N CYS A 24 -7.14 -19.39 8.56
CA CYS A 24 -8.46 -18.83 8.30
C CYS A 24 -9.58 -19.86 8.58
N GLU A 25 -9.42 -21.09 8.10
CA GLU A 25 -10.37 -22.19 8.29
C GLU A 25 -10.58 -22.52 9.77
N LYS A 26 -9.48 -22.65 10.54
CA LYS A 26 -9.53 -22.92 11.99
C LYS A 26 -10.23 -21.81 12.78
N MET A 27 -10.13 -20.58 12.31
CA MET A 27 -10.80 -19.43 12.92
C MET A 27 -12.23 -19.23 12.41
N GLY A 28 -12.68 -20.02 11.43
CA GLY A 28 -14.01 -19.92 10.84
C GLY A 28 -14.23 -18.61 10.04
N LEU A 29 -13.16 -18.00 9.53
CA LEU A 29 -13.22 -16.71 8.84
C LEU A 29 -13.19 -16.89 7.32
N SER A 30 -14.23 -16.42 6.64
CA SER A 30 -14.33 -16.42 5.17
C SER A 30 -13.97 -15.07 4.54
N ASP A 31 -14.09 -13.98 5.29
CA ASP A 31 -13.67 -12.62 4.92
C ASP A 31 -12.81 -12.05 6.05
N CYS A 32 -11.50 -11.97 5.83
CA CYS A 32 -10.55 -11.57 6.86
C CYS A 32 -9.26 -10.98 6.28
N TYR A 33 -8.55 -10.27 7.15
CA TYR A 33 -7.19 -9.85 6.87
C TYR A 33 -6.20 -10.90 7.36
N VAL A 34 -5.27 -11.30 6.51
CA VAL A 34 -4.20 -12.27 6.82
C VAL A 34 -2.86 -11.55 6.97
N ARG A 35 -2.17 -11.79 8.10
CA ARG A 35 -0.87 -11.18 8.43
C ARG A 35 0.19 -12.24 8.69
N PRO A 36 0.82 -12.79 7.64
CA PRO A 36 2.08 -13.50 7.81
C PRO A 36 3.19 -12.51 8.17
N VAL A 37 4.04 -12.86 9.14
CA VAL A 37 5.20 -12.08 9.57
C VAL A 37 6.37 -13.01 9.83
N ALA A 38 7.55 -12.64 9.32
CA ALA A 38 8.80 -13.31 9.61
C ALA A 38 9.64 -12.42 10.55
N TYR A 39 10.25 -13.01 11.58
CA TYR A 39 11.03 -12.29 12.61
C TYR A 39 12.18 -13.16 13.16
N ARG A 40 13.18 -12.51 13.76
CA ARG A 40 14.36 -13.18 14.35
C ARG A 40 14.11 -13.52 15.82
N GLY A 41 14.57 -14.70 16.22
CA GLY A 41 14.41 -15.26 17.56
C GLY A 41 15.34 -14.62 18.60
N PRO A 42 15.21 -15.01 19.88
CA PRO A 42 15.89 -14.37 21.00
C PRO A 42 17.29 -14.92 21.31
N GLU A 43 17.84 -15.83 20.50
CA GLU A 43 19.08 -16.57 20.82
C GLU A 43 20.29 -15.67 21.05
N GLN A 44 20.35 -14.51 20.40
CA GLN A 44 21.40 -13.52 20.58
C GLN A 44 20.83 -12.10 20.57
N VAL A 45 21.31 -11.24 21.48
CA VAL A 45 21.04 -9.80 21.46
C VAL A 45 22.23 -9.10 20.80
N SER A 46 22.15 -8.94 19.48
CA SER A 46 23.13 -8.26 18.62
C SER A 46 22.43 -7.63 17.42
N VAL A 47 23.09 -6.71 16.73
CA VAL A 47 22.63 -6.24 15.41
C VAL A 47 22.80 -7.33 14.36
N SER A 48 23.85 -8.15 14.49
CA SER A 48 24.03 -9.33 13.64
C SER A 48 23.01 -10.40 13.99
N THR A 49 22.44 -11.04 12.98
CA THR A 49 21.39 -12.06 13.10
C THR A 49 21.88 -13.48 12.83
N ILE A 50 23.20 -13.68 12.65
CA ILE A 50 23.81 -14.97 12.27
C ILE A 50 23.41 -16.11 13.22
N ASN A 51 23.28 -15.83 14.51
CA ASN A 51 22.95 -16.84 15.52
C ASN A 51 21.47 -16.86 15.92
N ASN A 52 20.62 -16.04 15.29
CA ASN A 52 19.19 -15.96 15.60
C ASN A 52 18.40 -16.80 14.61
N LYS A 53 17.52 -17.65 15.13
CA LYS A 53 16.62 -18.43 14.27
C LYS A 53 15.61 -17.51 13.61
N THR A 54 15.18 -17.89 12.43
CA THR A 54 14.05 -17.25 11.77
C THR A 54 12.76 -17.94 12.17
N HIS A 55 11.77 -17.15 12.57
CA HIS A 55 10.41 -17.60 12.86
C HIS A 55 9.42 -16.99 11.88
N VAL A 56 8.34 -17.71 11.62
CA VAL A 56 7.17 -17.21 10.90
C VAL A 56 5.95 -17.36 11.81
N ALA A 57 5.16 -16.30 11.91
CA ALA A 57 3.85 -16.32 12.56
C ALA A 57 2.79 -15.85 11.57
N ILE A 58 1.57 -16.36 11.74
CA ILE A 58 0.41 -15.98 10.93
C ILE A 58 -0.68 -15.59 11.90
N ALA A 59 -1.27 -14.43 11.68
CA ALA A 59 -2.44 -13.97 12.40
C ALA A 59 -3.54 -13.60 11.40
N VAL A 60 -4.79 -13.87 11.78
CA VAL A 60 -5.98 -13.56 10.98
C VAL A 60 -7.02 -12.90 11.89
N TRP A 61 -7.80 -11.98 11.32
CA TRP A 61 -8.89 -11.32 12.03
C TRP A 61 -9.88 -10.73 11.03
N GLU A 62 -11.14 -10.56 11.46
CA GLU A 62 -12.15 -9.84 10.68
C GLU A 62 -11.67 -8.41 10.41
N TRP A 63 -11.78 -7.98 9.16
CA TRP A 63 -11.32 -6.65 8.75
C TRP A 63 -12.36 -5.98 7.86
N PRO A 64 -13.33 -5.28 8.47
CA PRO A 64 -14.34 -4.58 7.70
C PRO A 64 -13.69 -3.45 6.90
N SER A 65 -14.37 -3.03 5.82
CA SER A 65 -14.00 -1.84 5.06
C SER A 65 -13.86 -0.63 6.00
N TYR A 66 -12.75 0.12 5.86
CA TYR A 66 -12.45 1.32 6.64
C TYR A 66 -13.53 2.40 6.54
N PHE A 67 -14.26 2.43 5.42
CA PHE A 67 -15.19 3.49 5.06
C PHE A 67 -16.44 2.87 4.45
N ASP A 68 -17.60 3.42 4.80
CA ASP A 68 -18.85 3.13 4.09
C ASP A 68 -18.78 3.63 2.64
N PRO A 69 -19.62 3.11 1.72
CA PRO A 69 -19.56 3.46 0.31
C PRO A 69 -19.71 4.97 0.02
N GLU A 70 -20.53 5.68 0.82
CA GLU A 70 -20.75 7.12 0.64
C GLU A 70 -19.49 7.91 1.03
N THR A 71 -18.84 7.52 2.11
CA THR A 71 -17.55 8.09 2.54
C THR A 71 -16.43 7.77 1.55
N LYS A 72 -16.37 6.55 0.99
CA LYS A 72 -15.40 6.23 -0.08
C LYS A 72 -15.61 7.09 -1.31
N ALA A 73 -16.87 7.31 -1.72
CA ALA A 73 -17.19 8.13 -2.88
C ALA A 73 -16.81 9.61 -2.72
N LYS A 74 -16.84 10.15 -1.49
CA LYS A 74 -16.37 11.52 -1.19
C LYS A 74 -14.84 11.65 -1.25
N GLY A 75 -14.13 10.53 -1.13
CA GLY A 75 -12.67 10.47 -1.12
C GLY A 75 -12.06 10.93 0.20
N ILE A 76 -11.01 10.22 0.64
CA ILE A 76 -10.29 10.55 1.86
C ILE A 76 -9.41 11.78 1.69
N ARG A 77 -9.03 12.38 2.81
CA ARG A 77 -8.14 13.55 2.85
C ARG A 77 -6.78 13.15 3.39
N LEU A 78 -5.73 13.53 2.68
CA LEU A 78 -4.34 13.25 3.04
C LEU A 78 -3.60 14.54 3.40
N GLU A 79 -2.70 14.43 4.36
CA GLU A 79 -1.75 15.51 4.65
C GLU A 79 -0.37 15.19 4.09
N TRP A 80 0.49 16.20 3.95
CA TRP A 80 1.90 15.95 3.71
C TRP A 80 2.56 15.25 4.90
N ALA A 81 3.25 14.15 4.61
CA ALA A 81 4.01 13.41 5.61
C ALA A 81 5.19 14.22 6.12
N LYS A 82 5.49 14.07 7.41
CA LYS A 82 6.69 14.65 8.05
C LYS A 82 7.98 14.07 7.45
N TRP A 83 7.95 12.78 7.11
CA TRP A 83 9.12 12.05 6.65
C TRP A 83 8.98 11.66 5.18
N ARG A 84 10.12 11.59 4.50
CA ARG A 84 10.23 11.10 3.12
C ARG A 84 10.51 9.60 3.12
N ARG A 85 10.10 8.92 2.04
CA ARG A 85 10.59 7.57 1.74
C ARG A 85 12.12 7.64 1.56
N PRO A 86 12.86 6.70 2.17
CA PRO A 86 14.32 6.75 2.16
C PRO A 86 14.90 6.47 0.77
N ASP A 87 16.15 6.86 0.58
CA ASP A 87 16.94 6.39 -0.56
C ASP A 87 17.07 4.86 -0.47
N PRO A 88 16.79 4.09 -1.56
CA PRO A 88 17.01 2.64 -1.60
C PRO A 88 18.41 2.19 -1.17
N MET A 89 19.43 3.05 -1.32
CA MET A 89 20.80 2.80 -0.86
C MET A 89 20.97 2.95 0.66
N THR A 90 19.99 3.52 1.35
CA THR A 90 19.98 3.70 2.81
C THR A 90 19.02 2.75 3.52
N ALA A 91 17.94 2.35 2.85
CA ALA A 91 17.01 1.34 3.36
C ALA A 91 16.32 0.60 2.20
N PRO A 92 16.09 -0.72 2.30
CA PRO A 92 15.55 -1.54 1.22
C PRO A 92 14.05 -1.32 1.03
N SER A 93 13.67 -0.21 0.40
CA SER A 93 12.28 0.24 0.22
C SER A 93 11.38 -0.75 -0.54
N ALA A 94 11.97 -1.60 -1.38
CA ALA A 94 11.28 -2.68 -2.09
C ALA A 94 10.90 -3.86 -1.16
N ALA A 95 11.50 -3.99 0.02
CA ALA A 95 11.08 -4.98 1.00
C ALA A 95 9.97 -4.41 1.89
N LYS A 96 8.91 -5.20 2.10
CA LYS A 96 7.87 -4.90 3.09
C LYS A 96 8.39 -5.21 4.51
N ALA A 97 9.30 -4.38 5.00
CA ALA A 97 10.04 -4.57 6.25
C ALA A 97 9.53 -3.68 7.38
N ALA A 98 9.47 -4.19 8.62
CA ALA A 98 9.02 -3.44 9.78
C ALA A 98 9.84 -2.15 10.04
N GLY A 99 11.15 -2.16 9.75
CA GLY A 99 12.03 -0.99 9.93
C GLY A 99 11.60 0.24 9.14
N LEU A 100 10.90 0.07 8.01
CA LEU A 100 10.38 1.18 7.20
C LEU A 100 9.09 1.77 7.78
N TYR A 101 8.37 1.02 8.61
CA TYR A 101 7.08 1.46 9.14
C TYR A 101 7.19 2.52 10.23
N MET A 102 8.36 2.71 10.86
CA MET A 102 8.54 3.76 11.86
C MET A 102 8.16 5.16 11.32
N ILE A 103 8.71 5.53 10.16
CA ILE A 103 8.44 6.84 9.53
C ILE A 103 7.00 6.94 9.02
N CYS A 104 6.43 5.82 8.56
CA CYS A 104 5.05 5.73 8.12
C CYS A 104 4.09 5.96 9.30
N THR A 105 4.29 5.22 10.40
CA THR A 105 3.49 5.34 11.63
C THR A 105 3.55 6.76 12.19
N MET A 106 4.73 7.35 12.31
CA MET A 106 4.86 8.73 12.79
C MET A 106 4.11 9.74 11.93
N SER A 107 4.18 9.58 10.59
CA SER A 107 3.52 10.49 9.64
C SER A 107 2.01 10.31 9.66
N LYS A 108 1.52 9.06 9.67
CA LYS A 108 0.09 8.74 9.74
C LYS A 108 -0.54 9.25 11.03
N THR A 109 0.07 8.94 12.18
CA THR A 109 -0.44 9.41 13.48
C THR A 109 -0.47 10.94 13.56
N ALA A 110 0.49 11.65 12.95
CA ALA A 110 0.48 13.11 12.91
C ALA A 110 -0.67 13.66 12.05
N ALA A 111 -0.96 13.02 10.91
CA ALA A 111 -2.08 13.38 10.03
C ALA A 111 -3.44 13.10 10.68
N GLU A 112 -3.61 11.93 11.30
CA GLU A 112 -4.83 11.55 12.03
C GLU A 112 -5.14 12.52 13.16
N LYS A 113 -4.13 12.95 13.92
CA LYS A 113 -4.30 13.97 14.97
C LYS A 113 -4.79 15.33 14.45
N ARG A 114 -4.67 15.59 13.15
CA ARG A 114 -5.15 16.81 12.49
C ARG A 114 -6.41 16.58 11.64
N GLY A 115 -7.01 15.40 11.75
CA GLY A 115 -8.28 15.06 11.08
C GLY A 115 -8.13 14.58 9.64
N TYR A 116 -6.93 14.19 9.22
CA TYR A 116 -6.68 13.54 7.92
C TYR A 116 -6.69 12.01 8.08
N SER A 117 -6.98 11.28 7.01
CA SER A 117 -7.09 9.80 7.04
C SER A 117 -5.74 9.10 6.91
N ASP A 118 -4.79 9.71 6.22
CA ASP A 118 -3.42 9.22 6.02
C ASP A 118 -2.49 10.38 5.63
N ALA A 119 -1.23 10.08 5.35
CA ALA A 119 -0.25 11.06 4.88
C ALA A 119 0.38 10.65 3.54
N MET A 120 0.49 11.61 2.62
CA MET A 120 1.22 11.48 1.36
C MET A 120 2.71 11.69 1.60
N MET A 121 3.53 10.72 1.20
CA MET A 121 4.98 10.80 1.32
C MET A 121 5.63 11.19 -0.01
N LEU A 122 6.66 12.02 0.09
CA LEU A 122 7.62 12.20 -1.00
C LEU A 122 8.76 11.20 -0.86
N ASP A 123 9.46 10.93 -1.95
CA ASP A 123 10.73 10.22 -1.91
C ASP A 123 11.88 11.14 -1.50
N TRP A 124 13.06 10.56 -1.32
CA TRP A 124 14.28 11.26 -0.93
C TRP A 124 14.66 12.39 -1.92
N ARG A 125 14.29 12.28 -3.20
CA ARG A 125 14.53 13.27 -4.27
C ARG A 125 13.50 14.41 -4.26
N GLY A 126 12.38 14.22 -3.56
CA GLY A 126 11.26 15.17 -3.51
C GLY A 126 10.18 14.91 -4.56
N TYR A 127 10.16 13.74 -5.21
CA TYR A 127 9.03 13.30 -6.03
C TYR A 127 7.95 12.68 -5.17
N VAL A 128 6.71 12.67 -5.64
CA VAL A 128 5.61 11.93 -5.01
C VAL A 128 5.93 10.44 -5.03
N ALA A 129 5.78 9.80 -3.87
CA ALA A 129 6.10 8.39 -3.69
C ALA A 129 4.84 7.55 -3.47
N GLU A 130 4.35 7.49 -2.25
CA GLU A 130 3.19 6.70 -1.85
C GLU A 130 2.60 7.27 -0.55
N ALA A 131 1.38 6.88 -0.18
CA ALA A 131 0.88 7.11 1.16
C ALA A 131 1.60 6.21 2.17
N THR A 132 1.37 6.40 3.48
CA THR A 132 2.14 5.66 4.50
C THR A 132 2.01 4.14 4.44
N GLY A 133 0.96 3.62 3.79
CA GLY A 133 0.75 2.18 3.59
C GLY A 133 0.10 1.76 2.26
N ALA A 134 0.01 2.66 1.27
CA ALA A 134 -0.68 2.39 0.00
C ALA A 134 -0.05 3.20 -1.14
N ASN A 135 0.04 2.61 -2.34
CA ASN A 135 0.51 3.31 -3.53
C ASN A 135 -0.52 4.34 -4.00
N VAL A 136 -0.10 5.33 -4.80
CA VAL A 136 -0.97 6.39 -5.31
C VAL A 136 -1.07 6.36 -6.83
N PHE A 137 -2.26 6.72 -7.32
CA PHE A 137 -2.56 6.97 -8.72
C PHE A 137 -3.22 8.32 -8.87
N PHE A 138 -3.00 8.93 -10.04
CA PHE A 138 -3.62 10.17 -10.47
C PHE A 138 -4.22 10.02 -11.86
N VAL A 139 -5.22 10.84 -12.18
CA VAL A 139 -5.86 10.88 -13.50
C VAL A 139 -5.61 12.25 -14.14
N GLN A 140 -5.15 12.27 -15.38
CA GLN A 140 -5.07 13.46 -16.22
C GLN A 140 -5.52 13.11 -17.63
N ASP A 141 -6.50 13.84 -18.17
CA ASP A 141 -6.99 13.66 -19.54
C ASP A 141 -7.37 12.20 -19.89
N GLY A 142 -7.91 11.46 -18.91
CA GLY A 142 -8.30 10.05 -19.07
C GLY A 142 -7.15 9.03 -18.94
N VAL A 143 -5.93 9.50 -18.69
CA VAL A 143 -4.72 8.69 -18.50
C VAL A 143 -4.42 8.50 -17.01
N LEU A 144 -4.04 7.28 -16.62
CA LEU A 144 -3.59 6.99 -15.27
C LEU A 144 -2.09 7.25 -15.13
N HIS A 145 -1.70 7.96 -14.07
CA HIS A 145 -0.32 8.22 -13.70
C HIS A 145 -0.01 7.62 -12.34
N THR A 146 1.13 6.96 -12.20
CA THR A 146 1.61 6.45 -10.91
C THR A 146 3.13 6.50 -10.84
N PRO A 147 3.73 6.72 -9.65
CA PRO A 147 5.17 6.69 -9.50
C PRO A 147 5.82 5.34 -9.88
N PRO A 148 7.09 5.34 -10.33
CA PRO A 148 7.86 4.12 -10.56
C PRO A 148 8.24 3.44 -9.24
N VAL A 149 8.49 2.13 -9.30
CA VAL A 149 8.84 1.29 -8.14
C VAL A 149 10.32 1.38 -7.74
N ASP A 150 10.93 2.55 -7.92
CA ASP A 150 12.34 2.78 -7.62
C ASP A 150 12.57 3.25 -6.17
N ALA A 151 11.57 3.84 -5.51
CA ALA A 151 11.63 4.29 -4.11
C ALA A 151 10.39 3.91 -3.28
N ILE A 152 9.49 3.11 -3.84
CA ILE A 152 8.21 2.70 -3.24
C ILE A 152 8.06 1.18 -3.24
N LEU A 153 7.07 0.67 -2.51
CA LEU A 153 6.72 -0.74 -2.59
C LEU A 153 6.05 -1.07 -3.92
N ASP A 154 6.47 -2.15 -4.57
CA ASP A 154 5.76 -2.70 -5.74
C ASP A 154 4.50 -3.46 -5.27
N GLY A 155 3.43 -2.72 -5.00
CA GLY A 155 2.21 -3.26 -4.39
C GLY A 155 1.42 -4.19 -5.31
N ILE A 156 0.92 -5.29 -4.78
CA ILE A 156 0.09 -6.25 -5.53
C ILE A 156 -1.21 -5.60 -6.02
N THR A 157 -1.92 -4.86 -5.16
CA THR A 157 -3.14 -4.13 -5.57
C THR A 157 -2.86 -3.09 -6.67
N ARG A 158 -1.69 -2.43 -6.62
CA ARG A 158 -1.23 -1.53 -7.68
C ARG A 158 -1.08 -2.28 -9.00
N GLN A 159 -0.39 -3.43 -9.00
CA GLN A 159 -0.23 -4.26 -10.20
C GLN A 159 -1.58 -4.71 -10.75
N THR A 160 -2.49 -5.21 -9.90
CA THR A 160 -3.84 -5.60 -10.29
C THR A 160 -4.61 -4.44 -10.93
N VAL A 161 -4.58 -3.24 -10.35
CA VAL A 161 -5.25 -2.06 -10.93
C VAL A 161 -4.64 -1.66 -12.29
N ILE A 162 -3.32 -1.75 -12.45
CA ILE A 162 -2.67 -1.49 -13.74
C ILE A 162 -3.13 -2.49 -14.80
N GLU A 163 -3.21 -3.77 -14.47
CA GLU A 163 -3.70 -4.81 -15.38
C GLU A 163 -5.17 -4.59 -15.76
N MET A 164 -6.02 -4.27 -14.77
CA MET A 164 -7.43 -3.96 -15.01
C MET A 164 -7.61 -2.73 -15.90
N ALA A 165 -6.84 -1.67 -15.66
CA ALA A 165 -6.88 -0.45 -16.48
C ALA A 165 -6.50 -0.75 -17.94
N LYS A 166 -5.41 -1.49 -18.15
CA LYS A 166 -4.96 -1.92 -19.48
C LYS A 166 -6.01 -2.77 -20.19
N ALA A 167 -6.65 -3.71 -19.48
CA ALA A 167 -7.72 -4.54 -20.04
C ALA A 167 -8.93 -3.72 -20.50
N LYS A 168 -9.15 -2.54 -19.91
CA LYS A 168 -10.20 -1.58 -20.28
C LYS A 168 -9.75 -0.55 -21.34
N GLY A 169 -8.52 -0.67 -21.86
CA GLY A 169 -7.96 0.29 -22.81
C GLY A 169 -7.59 1.64 -22.20
N ILE A 170 -7.47 1.73 -20.87
CA ILE A 170 -7.02 2.93 -20.17
C ILE A 170 -5.50 2.95 -20.21
N GLU A 171 -4.92 4.04 -20.71
CA GLU A 171 -3.47 4.23 -20.73
C GLU A 171 -2.93 4.40 -19.29
N VAL A 172 -1.81 3.75 -19.00
CA VAL A 172 -1.11 3.85 -17.71
C VAL A 172 0.32 4.30 -17.95
N VAL A 173 0.64 5.50 -17.44
CA VAL A 173 1.96 6.12 -17.52
C VAL A 173 2.65 6.01 -16.15
N VAL A 174 3.70 5.20 -16.09
CA VAL A 174 4.57 5.11 -14.92
C VAL A 174 5.69 6.14 -15.05
N ARG A 175 5.67 7.19 -14.21
CA ARG A 175 6.61 8.30 -14.28
C ARG A 175 6.86 8.94 -12.93
N HIS A 176 8.00 9.60 -12.75
CA HIS A 176 8.19 10.50 -11.61
C HIS A 176 7.20 11.66 -11.69
N ILE A 177 6.66 12.03 -10.53
CA ILE A 177 5.64 13.10 -10.39
C ILE A 177 6.16 14.08 -9.36
N ARG A 178 6.26 15.35 -9.75
CA ARG A 178 6.60 16.46 -8.87
C ARG A 178 5.36 16.91 -8.09
N PRO A 179 5.49 17.34 -6.82
CA PRO A 179 4.35 17.77 -6.01
C PRO A 179 3.50 18.85 -6.68
N GLU A 180 4.14 19.77 -7.41
CA GLU A 180 3.47 20.91 -8.05
C GLU A 180 2.56 20.47 -9.20
N GLU A 181 2.81 19.29 -9.79
CA GLU A 181 1.95 18.69 -10.81
C GLU A 181 0.61 18.20 -10.24
N LEU A 182 0.47 18.08 -8.91
CA LEU A 182 -0.80 17.64 -8.33
C LEU A 182 -1.97 18.57 -8.67
N ALA A 183 -1.70 19.84 -8.95
CA ALA A 183 -2.71 20.79 -9.39
C ALA A 183 -3.30 20.48 -10.78
N THR A 184 -2.63 19.63 -11.59
CA THR A 184 -3.07 19.32 -12.96
C THR A 184 -3.86 18.02 -13.07
N PHE A 185 -3.92 17.21 -12.01
CA PHE A 185 -4.70 15.96 -12.02
C PHE A 185 -6.15 16.20 -11.58
N SER A 186 -7.08 15.52 -12.23
CA SER A 186 -8.51 15.62 -11.94
C SER A 186 -8.97 14.69 -10.82
N GLU A 187 -8.41 13.48 -10.78
CA GLU A 187 -8.76 12.45 -9.79
C GLU A 187 -7.48 11.89 -9.14
N CYS A 188 -7.62 11.40 -7.91
CA CYS A 188 -6.56 10.75 -7.15
C CYS A 188 -7.14 9.56 -6.38
N PHE A 189 -6.40 8.48 -6.26
CA PHE A 189 -6.79 7.35 -5.41
C PHE A 189 -5.58 6.58 -4.90
N LEU A 190 -5.78 5.87 -3.79
CA LEU A 190 -4.81 4.96 -3.21
C LEU A 190 -5.12 3.50 -3.55
N THR A 191 -4.08 2.68 -3.61
CA THR A 191 -4.19 1.23 -3.78
C THR A 191 -3.38 0.48 -2.73
N GLY A 192 -3.97 -0.50 -2.07
CA GLY A 192 -3.25 -1.45 -1.20
C GLY A 192 -4.18 -2.47 -0.57
N THR A 193 -3.66 -3.60 -0.08
CA THR A 193 -4.52 -4.69 0.45
C THR A 193 -5.54 -4.24 1.49
N ALA A 194 -5.13 -3.38 2.43
CA ALA A 194 -6.03 -2.87 3.48
C ALA A 194 -6.88 -1.67 3.03
N ALA A 195 -6.39 -0.88 2.07
CA ALA A 195 -7.08 0.29 1.54
C ALA A 195 -7.98 -0.04 0.34
N GLU A 196 -7.86 -1.23 -0.22
CA GLU A 196 -8.40 -1.62 -1.52
C GLU A 196 -8.05 -0.57 -2.58
N VAL A 197 -9.03 -0.09 -3.35
CA VAL A 197 -8.96 1.13 -4.15
C VAL A 197 -9.77 2.18 -3.40
N THR A 198 -9.11 3.25 -2.94
CA THR A 198 -9.75 4.31 -2.13
C THR A 198 -9.56 5.67 -2.79
N PRO A 199 -10.63 6.34 -3.25
CA PRO A 199 -10.54 7.69 -3.78
C PRO A 199 -9.98 8.68 -2.76
N VAL A 200 -9.30 9.71 -3.26
CA VAL A 200 -8.69 10.79 -2.49
C VAL A 200 -9.22 12.11 -3.02
N SER A 201 -9.74 12.96 -2.13
CA SER A 201 -10.27 14.28 -2.49
C SER A 201 -9.28 15.42 -2.19
N GLU A 202 -8.27 15.14 -1.37
CA GLU A 202 -7.34 16.17 -0.90
C GLU A 202 -5.96 15.60 -0.59
N ILE A 203 -4.91 16.30 -1.02
CA ILE A 203 -3.54 16.12 -0.54
C ILE A 203 -2.99 17.52 -0.19
N GLY A 204 -2.91 17.85 1.09
CA GLY A 204 -2.46 19.17 1.53
C GLY A 204 -3.29 20.30 0.90
N GLU A 205 -2.65 21.14 0.10
CA GLU A 205 -3.28 22.23 -0.64
C GLU A 205 -4.00 21.79 -1.94
N TYR A 206 -3.70 20.60 -2.45
CA TYR A 206 -4.26 20.09 -3.71
C TYR A 206 -5.61 19.43 -3.50
N ARG A 207 -6.52 19.58 -4.47
CA ARG A 207 -7.89 19.07 -4.44
C ARG A 207 -8.17 18.25 -5.69
N PHE A 208 -8.86 17.14 -5.51
CA PHE A 208 -9.25 16.21 -6.56
C PHE A 208 -10.74 15.91 -6.43
N THR A 209 -11.37 15.54 -7.53
CA THR A 209 -12.78 15.11 -7.52
C THR A 209 -12.84 13.65 -7.91
N PRO A 210 -13.16 12.72 -6.99
CA PRO A 210 -13.49 11.34 -7.36
C PRO A 210 -14.55 11.32 -8.46
N ALA A 211 -14.26 10.68 -9.58
CA ALA A 211 -15.14 10.62 -10.74
C ALA A 211 -15.04 9.25 -11.44
N ALA A 212 -15.33 9.20 -12.74
CA ALA A 212 -15.59 7.96 -13.46
C ALA A 212 -14.43 6.95 -13.38
N LEU A 213 -13.18 7.39 -13.45
CA LEU A 213 -12.03 6.47 -13.46
C LEU A 213 -11.73 5.91 -12.07
N SER A 214 -11.62 6.77 -11.06
CA SER A 214 -11.33 6.32 -9.68
C SER A 214 -12.48 5.50 -9.09
N LEU A 215 -13.74 5.92 -9.31
CA LEU A 215 -14.92 5.19 -8.81
C LEU A 215 -15.15 3.90 -9.59
N GLY A 216 -14.96 3.90 -10.91
CA GLY A 216 -15.08 2.71 -11.75
C GLY A 216 -14.07 1.63 -11.34
N LEU A 217 -12.79 1.99 -11.20
CA LEU A 217 -11.75 1.06 -10.75
C LEU A 217 -12.01 0.54 -9.33
N MET A 218 -12.57 1.38 -8.44
CA MET A 218 -12.97 0.95 -7.10
C MET A 218 -14.07 -0.11 -7.15
N GLU A 219 -15.11 0.11 -7.94
CA GLU A 219 -16.21 -0.85 -8.11
C GLU A 219 -15.71 -2.15 -8.75
N ASP A 220 -14.98 -2.05 -9.86
CA ASP A 220 -14.44 -3.20 -10.58
C ASP A 220 -13.52 -4.04 -9.68
N TYR A 221 -12.63 -3.41 -8.91
CA TYR A 221 -11.74 -4.14 -8.00
C TYR A 221 -12.55 -4.82 -6.91
N GLY A 222 -13.55 -4.14 -6.36
CA GLY A 222 -14.48 -4.72 -5.39
C GLY A 222 -15.22 -5.94 -5.92
N ARG A 223 -15.61 -5.95 -7.20
CA ARG A 223 -16.23 -7.12 -7.84
C ARG A 223 -15.22 -8.24 -8.07
N LEU A 224 -14.00 -7.90 -8.50
CA LEU A 224 -12.93 -8.86 -8.75
C LEU A 224 -12.62 -9.69 -7.51
N VAL A 225 -12.37 -9.04 -6.37
CA VAL A 225 -11.97 -9.73 -5.13
C VAL A 225 -13.11 -10.55 -4.51
N ARG A 226 -14.35 -10.36 -4.98
CA ARG A 226 -15.54 -11.14 -4.61
C ARG A 226 -15.91 -12.22 -5.63
N GLY A 227 -15.13 -12.40 -6.70
CA GLY A 227 -15.39 -13.38 -7.76
C GLY A 227 -16.61 -13.04 -8.62
N GLN A 228 -16.87 -11.75 -8.86
CA GLN A 228 -18.04 -11.24 -9.59
C GLN A 228 -17.71 -10.64 -10.98
N LEU A 229 -16.49 -10.88 -11.47
CA LEU A 229 -16.00 -10.50 -12.80
C LEU A 229 -15.54 -11.74 -13.57
#